data_AF-A0A498Q6F8-F1
#
_entry.id   AF-A0A498Q6F8-F1
#
_cell.length_a   1.000
_cell.length_b   1.000
_cell.length_c   1.000
_cell.angle_alpha   90.00
_cell.angle_beta   90.00
_cell.angle_gamma   90.00
#
_symmetry.space_group_name_H-M   'P 1'
#
loop_
_entity.id
_entity.type
_entity.pdbx_description
1 polymer ?
#
loop_
_entity_poly.entity_id
_entity_poly.type
_entity_poly.pdbx_seq_one_letter_code
_entity_poly.pdbx_strand_id
1 'polypeptide(L)'
;MCEFIIPFRNERPTGFGLGAAFGAMTDAVLDNTYDLPASDFAAMRRSTTNRAPAARAGASDVPDTAYFNDPHKFSVDAMTPPVSMAVGSATARLQ
;
A
#
# COMPACT_ATOMS: atom_id res chain seq x y z
N MET A 1 16.55 0.78 7.11
CA MET A 1 15.98 1.54 5.97
C MET A 1 15.35 0.52 5.04
N CYS A 2 14.11 0.74 4.61
CA CYS A 2 13.39 -0.16 3.71
C CYS A 2 13.02 0.66 2.47
N GLU A 3 13.26 0.09 1.30
CA GLU A 3 12.95 0.70 0.01
C GLU A 3 11.95 -0.19 -0.74
N PHE A 4 11.00 0.44 -1.41
CA PHE A 4 9.99 -0.24 -2.21
C PHE A 4 10.12 0.17 -3.67
N ILE A 5 10.22 -0.83 -4.55
CA ILE A 5 10.16 -0.65 -6.00
C ILE A 5 8.78 -1.13 -6.46
N ILE A 6 7.96 -0.20 -6.96
CA ILE A 6 6.57 -0.48 -7.38
C ILE A 6 6.42 -0.20 -8.87
N PRO A 7 6.34 -1.24 -9.72
CA PRO A 7 6.12 -1.06 -11.15
C PRO A 7 4.65 -0.83 -11.48
N PHE A 8 4.33 0.28 -12.13
CA PHE A 8 3.00 0.56 -12.66
C PHE A 8 2.92 0.22 -14.16
N ARG A 9 1.79 -0.33 -14.61
CA ARG A 9 1.51 -0.62 -16.03
C ARG A 9 0.52 0.37 -16.65
N ASN A 10 0.52 1.62 -16.20
CA ASN A 10 -0.37 2.66 -16.70
C ASN A 10 0.44 3.84 -17.23
N GLU A 11 -0.01 4.48 -18.31
CA GLU A 11 0.67 5.64 -18.92
C GLU A 11 0.66 6.88 -18.02
N ARG A 12 -0.31 6.97 -17.09
CA ARG A 12 -0.51 8.08 -16.16
C ARG A 12 -0.83 7.51 -14.76
N PRO A 13 0.13 6.83 -14.11
CA PRO A 13 -0.10 6.22 -12.82
C PRO A 13 -0.50 7.30 -11.80
N THR A 14 -1.61 7.08 -11.10
CA THR A 14 -2.14 8.03 -10.12
C THR A 14 -2.43 7.29 -8.82
N GLY A 15 -1.98 7.85 -7.69
CA GLY A 15 -2.28 7.36 -6.36
C GLY A 15 -3.36 8.20 -5.68
N PHE A 16 -4.29 7.56 -4.99
CA PHE A 16 -5.36 8.22 -4.25
C PHE A 16 -5.32 7.82 -2.79
N GLY A 17 -5.23 8.82 -1.89
CA GLY A 17 -5.35 8.59 -0.46
C GLY A 17 -6.80 8.39 -0.06
N LEU A 18 -7.06 7.38 0.78
CA LEU A 18 -8.40 7.05 1.26
C LEU A 18 -9.11 8.25 1.91
N GLY A 19 -8.40 9.02 2.74
CA GLY A 19 -8.97 10.20 3.40
C GLY A 19 -9.41 11.29 2.43
N ALA A 20 -8.70 11.46 1.31
CA ALA A 20 -9.07 12.42 0.27
C ALA A 20 -10.29 11.97 -0.52
N ALA A 21 -10.40 10.68 -0.80
CA ALA A 21 -11.57 10.09 -1.45
C ALA A 21 -12.85 10.27 -0.60
N PHE A 22 -12.76 10.00 0.71
CA PHE A 22 -13.87 10.20 1.64
C PHE A 22 -14.22 11.69 1.79
N GLY A 23 -13.22 12.58 1.75
CA GLY A 23 -13.43 14.03 1.77
C GLY A 23 -14.14 14.59 0.54
N ALA A 24 -14.15 13.85 -0.58
CA ALA A 24 -14.87 14.25 -1.80
C ALA A 24 -16.35 13.83 -1.79
N MET A 25 -16.79 13.04 -0.81
CA MET A 25 -18.16 12.54 -0.69
C MET A 25 -18.94 13.30 0.39
N THR A 26 -20.24 13.52 0.14
CA THR A 26 -21.15 14.08 1.13
C THR A 26 -21.56 13.03 2.16
N ASP A 27 -22.08 13.47 3.31
CA ASP A 27 -22.58 12.54 4.33
C ASP A 27 -23.70 11.65 3.82
N ALA A 28 -24.61 12.19 3.01
CA ALA A 28 -25.67 11.40 2.40
C ALA A 28 -25.13 10.30 1.46
N VAL A 29 -24.04 10.56 0.74
CA VAL A 29 -23.41 9.53 -0.10
C VAL A 29 -22.79 8.43 0.77
N LEU A 30 -22.09 8.81 1.84
CA LEU A 30 -21.44 7.86 2.74
C LEU A 30 -22.46 7.02 3.52
N ASP A 31 -23.54 7.65 3.99
CA ASP A 31 -24.67 7.00 4.67
C ASP A 31 -25.25 5.88 3.82
N ASN A 32 -25.69 6.23 2.59
CA ASN A 32 -26.24 5.25 1.66
C ASN A 32 -25.23 4.15 1.27
N THR A 33 -23.92 4.45 1.26
CA THR A 33 -22.88 3.48 0.85
C THR A 33 -22.59 2.46 1.94
N TYR A 34 -22.61 2.88 3.20
CA TYR A 34 -22.18 2.07 4.33
C TYR A 34 -23.34 1.60 5.22
N ASP A 35 -24.57 2.02 4.93
CA ASP A 35 -25.76 1.77 5.76
C ASP A 35 -25.53 2.25 7.21
N LEU A 36 -25.01 3.46 7.34
CA LEU A 36 -24.68 4.10 8.62
C LEU A 36 -25.28 5.51 8.67
N PRO A 37 -25.80 5.97 9.83
CA PRO A 37 -26.32 7.32 9.94
C PRO A 37 -25.33 8.39 9.48
N ALA A 38 -25.78 9.34 8.65
CA ALA A 38 -24.99 10.49 8.21
C ALA A 38 -24.23 11.22 9.34
N SER A 39 -24.82 11.26 10.54
CA SER A 39 -24.20 11.86 11.74
C SER A 39 -22.88 11.22 12.15
N ASP A 40 -22.68 9.93 11.85
CA ASP A 40 -21.48 9.20 12.25
C ASP A 40 -20.26 9.66 11.44
N PHE A 41 -20.50 10.17 10.23
CA PHE A 41 -19.46 10.75 9.38
C PHE A 41 -19.12 12.21 9.72
N ALA A 42 -19.93 12.87 10.57
CA ALA A 42 -19.68 14.25 10.99
C ALA A 42 -18.44 14.37 11.90
N ALA A 43 -18.14 13.33 12.69
CA ALA A 43 -16.97 13.30 13.58
C ALA A 43 -15.65 13.07 12.82
N MET A 44 -15.72 12.60 11.57
CA MET A 44 -14.54 12.30 10.76
C MET A 44 -13.94 13.58 10.17
N ARG A 45 -12.65 13.83 10.44
CA ARG A 45 -11.91 14.95 9.85
C ARG A 45 -11.65 14.70 8.36
N ARG A 46 -12.49 15.29 7.51
CA ARG A 46 -12.42 15.19 6.04
C ARG A 46 -11.58 16.30 5.40
N SER A 47 -10.98 15.97 4.26
CA SER A 47 -10.24 16.91 3.43
C SER A 47 -10.22 16.35 2.01
N THR A 48 -10.39 17.17 0.99
CA THR A 48 -10.21 16.76 -0.42
C THR A 48 -8.74 16.74 -0.85
N THR A 49 -7.83 17.20 0.01
CA THR A 49 -6.40 17.25 -0.27
C THR A 49 -5.77 15.88 -0.07
N ASN A 50 -5.18 15.33 -1.13
CA ASN A 50 -4.42 14.09 -1.05
C ASN A 50 -3.17 14.29 -0.17
N ARG A 51 -2.87 13.32 0.69
CA ARG A 51 -1.70 13.36 1.58
C ARG A 51 -0.74 12.23 1.24
N ALA A 52 0.55 12.53 1.31
CA ALA A 52 1.59 11.52 1.24
C ALA A 52 1.47 10.54 2.42
N PRO A 53 2.01 9.30 2.28
CA PRO A 53 2.15 8.38 3.40
C PRO A 53 2.82 9.07 4.59
N ALA A 54 2.15 9.05 5.74
CA ALA A 54 2.66 9.65 6.96
C ALA A 54 3.43 8.63 7.80
N ALA A 55 4.47 9.09 8.48
CA ALA A 55 5.15 8.26 9.47
C ALA A 55 4.19 7.88 10.61
N ARG A 56 4.27 6.62 11.06
CA ARG A 56 3.58 6.20 12.28
C ARG A 56 4.19 6.90 13.48
N ALA A 57 3.36 7.32 14.42
CA ALA A 57 3.81 7.72 15.74
C ALA A 57 3.90 6.48 16.64
N GLY A 58 5.01 6.32 17.36
CA GLY A 58 5.23 5.21 18.29
C GLY A 58 5.88 3.97 17.67
N ALA A 59 6.05 2.94 18.50
CA ALA A 59 6.65 1.68 18.09
C ALA A 59 5.76 0.91 17.10
N SER A 60 6.40 0.14 16.21
CA SER A 60 5.66 -0.78 15.34
C SER A 60 5.11 -1.93 16.18
N ASP A 61 3.82 -2.19 16.01
CA ASP A 61 3.21 -3.44 16.45
C ASP A 61 3.30 -4.44 15.30
N VAL A 62 4.16 -5.43 15.42
CA VAL A 62 4.39 -6.45 14.40
C VAL A 62 3.72 -7.74 14.88
N PRO A 63 2.62 -8.19 14.25
CA PRO A 63 1.94 -9.41 14.66
C PRO A 63 2.85 -10.64 14.54
N ASP A 64 2.68 -11.63 15.42
CA ASP A 64 3.43 -12.90 15.37
C ASP A 64 3.29 -13.63 14.02
N THR A 65 2.16 -13.40 13.34
CA THR A 65 1.85 -13.98 12.02
C THR A 65 2.56 -13.29 10.85
N ALA A 66 3.24 -12.16 11.08
CA ALA A 66 3.90 -11.37 10.02
C ALA A 66 5.02 -12.16 9.29
N TYR A 67 5.57 -13.18 9.96
CA TYR A 67 6.64 -14.03 9.46
C TYR A 67 6.13 -15.32 8.81
N PHE A 68 4.81 -15.53 8.77
CA PHE A 68 4.25 -16.71 8.12
C PHE A 68 4.55 -16.67 6.62
N ASN A 69 4.90 -17.82 6.06
CA ASN A 69 5.12 -17.96 4.63
C ASN A 69 3.84 -17.63 3.87
N ASP A 70 3.98 -16.79 2.84
CA ASP A 70 2.89 -16.37 1.96
C ASP A 70 3.24 -16.82 0.54
N PRO A 71 2.42 -17.69 -0.10
CA PRO A 71 2.69 -18.19 -1.45
C PRO A 71 2.70 -17.08 -2.52
N HIS A 72 2.18 -15.88 -2.21
CA HIS A 72 2.18 -14.72 -3.11
C HIS A 72 3.43 -13.84 -2.95
N LYS A 73 4.27 -14.08 -1.94
CA LYS A 73 5.55 -13.38 -1.75
C LYS A 73 6.69 -14.27 -2.19
N PHE A 74 7.69 -13.67 -2.83
CA PHE A 74 8.91 -14.37 -3.21
C PHE A 74 10.12 -13.50 -2.89
N SER A 75 11.17 -14.11 -2.35
CA SER A 75 12.44 -13.43 -2.11
C SER A 75 13.29 -13.53 -3.37
N VAL A 76 13.54 -12.39 -4.02
CA VAL A 76 14.41 -12.31 -5.21
C VAL A 76 15.84 -12.69 -4.86
N ASP A 77 16.32 -12.30 -3.69
CA ASP A 77 17.71 -12.55 -3.25
C ASP A 77 17.96 -14.01 -2.85
N ALA A 78 16.91 -14.74 -2.47
CA ALA A 78 17.01 -16.17 -2.16
C ALA A 78 17.02 -17.05 -3.43
N MET A 79 16.83 -16.47 -4.62
CA MET A 79 16.83 -17.22 -5.87
C MET A 79 18.25 -17.45 -6.39
N THR A 80 18.50 -18.64 -6.96
CA THR A 80 19.71 -18.86 -7.76
C THR A 80 19.69 -17.92 -8.96
N PRO A 81 20.71 -17.06 -9.12
CA PRO A 81 20.74 -16.09 -10.21
C PRO A 81 20.87 -16.81 -11.56
N PRO A 82 20.05 -16.49 -12.58
CA PRO A 82 20.21 -17.04 -13.92
C PRO A 82 21.53 -16.63 -14.59
N VAL A 83 22.13 -15.51 -14.19
CA VAL A 83 23.44 -15.07 -14.66
C VAL A 83 24.34 -14.79 -13.46
N SER A 84 25.48 -15.50 -13.37
CA SER A 84 26.50 -15.32 -12.33
C SER A 84 27.90 -15.42 -12.94
N MET A 85 28.74 -14.42 -12.66
CA MET A 85 30.13 -14.33 -13.08
C MET A 85 30.97 -13.81 -11.91
N ALA A 86 32.30 -13.93 -12.00
CA ALA A 86 33.20 -13.46 -10.94
C ALA A 86 33.04 -11.96 -10.58
N VAL A 87 32.49 -11.15 -11.50
CA VAL A 87 32.32 -9.71 -11.36
C VAL A 87 30.88 -9.28 -11.04
N GLY A 88 29.92 -10.21 -10.93
CA GLY A 88 28.54 -9.87 -10.59
C GLY A 88 27.51 -10.93 -10.95
N SER A 89 26.27 -10.68 -10.51
CA SER A 89 25.12 -11.56 -10.74
C SER A 89 23.86 -10.76 -11.02
N ALA A 90 22.96 -11.32 -11.83
CA ALA A 90 21.62 -10.77 -12.06
C ALA A 90 20.56 -11.81 -11.66
N THR A 91 19.65 -11.41 -10.79
CA THR A 91 18.51 -12.22 -10.34
C THR A 91 17.25 -11.78 -11.08
N ALA A 92 16.56 -12.74 -11.70
CA ALA A 92 15.27 -12.51 -12.34
C ALA A 92 14.48 -13.81 -12.34
N ARG A 93 13.15 -13.71 -12.23
CA ARG A 93 12.27 -14.86 -12.41
C ARG A 93 11.98 -15.02 -13.90
N LEU A 94 12.46 -16.12 -14.48
CA LEU A 94 12.03 -16.58 -15.81
C LEU A 94 10.57 -17.06 -15.67
N GLN A 95 9.67 -16.42 -16.41
CA GLN A 95 8.26 -16.83 -16.51
C GLN A 95 8.09 -17.92 -17.57
#